data_AF-A0A1B2I8D5-F1
#
_entry.id   AF-A0A1B2I8D5-F1
#
_cell.length_a   1.000
_cell.length_b   1.000
_cell.length_c   1.000
_cell.angle_alpha   90.00
_cell.angle_beta   90.00
_cell.angle_gamma   90.00
#
_symmetry.space_group_name_H-M   'P 1'
#
loop_
_entity.id
_entity.type
_entity.pdbx_description
1 polymer ?
#
loop_
_entity_poly.entity_id
_entity_poly.type
_entity_poly.pdbx_seq_one_letter_code
_entity_poly.pdbx_strand_id
1 'polypeptide(L)'
;MDKGERLAIQFLHPGREKTEEIIIKKADGKLCQLHGRKFVKDCGDYITDSLVSGEEHAHIMFWCEYEQQLKYDKLCGRPHIDGYPRYIQTLRPACYRQSCGEIGGCINTDPYIFGRYMLYSNCRQKRSHLLRNLLPGSVIVFGSRVNGHFCFDTVFVVSRPLCTFTRRDGREVLGKLKDEGAISENFWQATVEPLLHDDNAKDCEFVLYESATYQNPIDGMYSFFPCKLKDEIGFPRPAATAPCINHKMWTGIRTLVSNEDAKGCFNVWESLRRDVLENGLCLGVRAEEPGERERPAGI
;
A
#
# COMPACT_ATOMS: atom_id res chain seq x y z
N MET A 1 -17.06 -21.08 15.46
CA MET A 1 -17.15 -20.06 14.39
C MET A 1 -16.61 -18.78 14.97
N ASP A 2 -15.32 -18.51 14.81
CA ASP A 2 -14.79 -17.22 15.25
C ASP A 2 -15.40 -16.14 14.35
N LYS A 3 -16.15 -15.24 14.96
CA LYS A 3 -16.83 -14.14 14.29
C LYS A 3 -15.77 -13.15 13.86
N GLY A 4 -15.62 -12.92 12.56
CA GLY A 4 -14.74 -11.85 12.06
C GLY A 4 -15.14 -10.48 12.63
N GLU A 5 -14.22 -9.52 12.53
CA GLU A 5 -14.45 -8.17 13.02
C GLU A 5 -14.30 -7.11 11.93
N ARG A 6 -15.22 -6.15 11.91
CA ARG A 6 -15.12 -4.91 11.15
C ARG A 6 -14.34 -3.90 11.98
N LEU A 7 -13.13 -3.59 11.54
CA LEU A 7 -12.16 -2.81 12.32
C LEU A 7 -11.62 -1.63 11.52
N ALA A 8 -11.29 -0.54 12.21
CA ALA A 8 -10.36 0.46 11.71
C ALA A 8 -8.99 0.22 12.35
N ILE A 9 -7.93 0.12 11.54
CA ILE A 9 -6.59 -0.26 11.99
C ILE A 9 -5.59 0.78 11.50
N GLN A 10 -4.81 1.35 12.42
CA GLN A 10 -3.61 2.10 12.11
C GLN A 10 -2.45 1.12 11.93
N PHE A 11 -1.80 1.13 10.77
CA PHE A 11 -0.72 0.21 10.42
C PHE A 11 0.56 0.99 10.15
N LEU A 12 1.60 0.77 10.97
CA LEU A 12 2.89 1.41 10.80
C LEU A 12 3.89 0.53 10.05
N HIS A 13 4.37 1.07 8.93
CA HIS A 13 5.55 0.61 8.22
C HIS A 13 6.73 1.58 8.43
N PRO A 14 7.97 1.16 8.11
CA PRO A 14 9.13 2.05 8.13
C PRO A 14 8.89 3.29 7.27
N GLY A 15 9.11 4.47 7.86
CA GLY A 15 8.67 5.74 7.30
C GLY A 15 9.67 6.51 6.47
N ARG A 16 10.92 6.04 6.38
CA ARG A 16 11.96 6.75 5.64
C ARG A 16 11.76 6.55 4.14
N GLU A 17 11.94 7.62 3.38
CA GLU A 17 12.07 7.55 1.94
C GLU A 17 13.26 6.64 1.59
N LYS A 18 13.05 5.69 0.67
CA LYS A 18 14.11 4.81 0.18
C LYS A 18 14.94 5.57 -0.85
N THR A 19 16.13 5.99 -0.44
CA THR A 19 17.15 6.58 -1.33
C THR A 19 18.14 5.52 -1.81
N GLU A 20 18.92 5.81 -2.86
CA GLU A 20 19.97 4.91 -3.39
C GLU A 20 20.98 4.45 -2.31
N GLU A 21 21.12 5.22 -1.23
CA GLU A 21 22.08 5.00 -0.14
C GLU A 21 21.63 3.92 0.87
N ILE A 22 20.38 3.45 0.84
CA ILE A 22 19.84 2.52 1.84
C ILE A 22 19.98 1.06 1.39
N ILE A 23 21.23 0.64 1.16
CA ILE A 23 21.62 -0.77 1.23
C ILE A 23 22.52 -0.92 2.44
N ILE A 24 22.03 -1.59 3.48
CA ILE A 24 22.77 -1.73 4.73
C ILE A 24 23.59 -3.01 4.67
N LYS A 25 24.89 -2.92 4.97
CA LYS A 25 25.71 -4.09 5.30
C LYS A 25 25.34 -4.57 6.70
N LYS A 26 24.81 -5.79 6.80
CA LYS A 26 24.66 -6.49 8.07
C LYS A 26 26.04 -6.79 8.67
N ALA A 27 26.05 -7.14 9.96
CA ALA A 27 27.28 -7.51 10.68
C ALA A 27 28.02 -8.70 10.04
N ASP A 28 27.34 -9.53 9.26
CA ASP A 28 27.90 -10.65 8.49
C ASP A 28 28.40 -10.25 7.09
N GLY A 29 28.44 -8.95 6.78
CA GLY A 29 28.88 -8.42 5.49
C GLY A 29 27.84 -8.50 4.36
N LYS A 30 26.67 -9.13 4.59
CA LYS A 30 25.62 -9.22 3.57
C LYS A 30 24.90 -7.89 3.41
N LEU A 31 24.72 -7.47 2.17
CA LEU A 31 23.81 -6.39 1.84
C LEU A 31 22.38 -6.84 2.15
N CYS A 32 21.62 -6.00 2.85
CA CYS A 32 20.21 -6.22 3.15
C CYS A 32 19.40 -5.01 2.68
N GLN A 33 18.29 -5.28 1.98
CA GLN A 33 17.30 -4.25 1.74
C GLN A 33 16.55 -3.95 3.03
N LEU A 34 16.15 -2.70 3.21
CA LEU A 34 15.11 -2.33 4.16
C LEU A 34 13.85 -1.95 3.39
N HIS A 35 12.68 -2.18 4.00
CA HIS A 35 11.44 -1.56 3.55
C HIS A 35 11.61 -0.05 3.55
N GLY A 36 11.05 0.63 2.56
CA GLY A 36 11.08 2.08 2.53
C GLY A 36 10.03 2.67 1.61
N ARG A 37 9.69 3.92 1.89
CA ARG A 37 8.68 4.65 1.16
C ARG A 37 9.24 5.19 -0.15
N LYS A 38 8.45 5.05 -1.21
CA LYS A 38 8.79 5.49 -2.56
C LYS A 38 7.83 6.57 -2.98
N PHE A 39 8.36 7.58 -3.65
CA PHE A 39 7.54 8.60 -4.29
C PHE A 39 7.61 8.37 -5.79
N VAL A 40 6.49 7.98 -6.37
CA VAL A 40 6.44 7.43 -7.71
C VAL A 40 5.63 8.34 -8.63
N LYS A 41 5.95 8.26 -9.92
CA LYS A 41 5.11 8.76 -11.00
C LYS A 41 4.51 7.55 -11.72
N ASP A 42 3.20 7.53 -11.90
CA ASP A 42 2.52 6.49 -12.67
C ASP A 42 1.27 7.02 -13.37
N CYS A 43 0.71 6.24 -14.28
CA CYS A 43 -0.65 6.43 -14.76
C CYS A 43 -1.64 5.83 -13.76
N GLY A 44 -2.83 6.41 -13.68
CA GLY A 44 -3.83 5.96 -12.76
C GLY A 44 -5.06 6.83 -12.79
N ASP A 45 -6.04 6.41 -12.01
CA ASP A 45 -7.26 7.18 -11.84
C ASP A 45 -7.35 7.84 -10.48
N TYR A 46 -7.93 9.02 -10.47
CA TYR A 46 -8.11 9.83 -9.29
C TYR A 46 -9.48 10.48 -9.25
N ILE A 47 -9.84 10.93 -8.05
CA ILE A 47 -11.07 11.64 -7.76
C ILE A 47 -10.71 12.94 -7.06
N THR A 48 -11.43 14.01 -7.42
CA THR A 48 -11.32 15.32 -6.77
C THR A 48 -12.51 15.56 -5.83
N ASP A 49 -12.49 16.64 -5.06
CA ASP A 49 -13.55 16.99 -4.09
C ASP A 49 -14.92 17.23 -4.74
N SER A 50 -14.98 17.40 -6.08
CA SER A 50 -16.26 17.59 -6.73
C SER A 50 -17.01 16.25 -6.80
N LEU A 51 -18.08 16.12 -6.02
CA LEU A 51 -19.08 15.02 -6.10
C LEU A 51 -19.70 14.84 -7.51
N VAL A 52 -19.29 15.69 -8.47
CA VAL A 52 -19.75 15.74 -9.86
C VAL A 52 -18.66 15.26 -10.84
N SER A 53 -17.37 15.34 -10.48
CA SER A 53 -16.28 14.80 -11.31
C SER A 53 -16.23 13.29 -11.08
N GLY A 54 -16.55 12.54 -12.14
CA GLY A 54 -16.28 11.11 -12.19
C GLY A 54 -14.80 10.81 -12.04
N GLU A 55 -14.46 9.53 -12.16
CA GLU A 55 -13.07 9.09 -12.22
C GLU A 55 -12.34 9.74 -13.40
N GLU A 56 -11.19 10.37 -13.14
CA GLU A 56 -10.32 10.96 -14.15
C GLU A 56 -9.01 10.17 -14.27
N HIS A 57 -8.51 9.97 -15.50
CA HIS A 57 -7.28 9.23 -15.77
C HIS A 57 -6.14 10.17 -16.18
N ALA A 58 -4.99 10.11 -15.49
CA ALA A 58 -3.83 10.93 -15.81
C ALA A 58 -2.52 10.37 -15.26
N HIS A 59 -1.42 11.05 -15.58
CA HIS A 59 -0.18 10.88 -14.82
C HIS A 59 -0.30 11.52 -13.43
N ILE A 60 -0.27 10.67 -12.43
CA ILE A 60 -0.32 11.04 -11.02
C ILE A 60 1.02 10.73 -10.35
N MET A 61 1.28 11.42 -9.25
CA MET A 61 2.36 11.13 -8.33
C MET A 61 1.79 10.75 -6.98
N PHE A 62 2.43 9.82 -6.29
CA PHE A 62 1.99 9.36 -4.99
C PHE A 62 3.11 8.70 -4.20
N TRP A 63 2.87 8.58 -2.89
CA TRP A 63 3.71 7.78 -2.01
C TRP A 63 3.20 6.35 -1.95
N CYS A 64 4.10 5.38 -1.97
CA CYS A 64 3.75 3.97 -1.82
C CYS A 64 4.86 3.16 -1.15
N GLU A 65 4.54 1.90 -0.85
CA GLU A 65 5.52 0.85 -0.62
C GLU A 65 5.66 0.01 -1.89
N TYR A 66 6.88 -0.27 -2.32
CA TYR A 66 7.11 -1.07 -3.52
C TYR A 66 8.52 -1.63 -3.57
N GLU A 67 8.77 -2.86 -3.16
CA GLU A 67 10.14 -3.34 -2.88
C GLU A 67 10.91 -3.88 -4.09
N GLN A 68 10.33 -3.77 -5.30
CA GLN A 68 10.94 -4.24 -6.54
C GLN A 68 11.74 -3.12 -7.23
N GLN A 69 12.13 -3.38 -8.49
CA GLN A 69 13.03 -2.53 -9.25
C GLN A 69 12.44 -1.18 -9.58
N LEU A 70 13.32 -0.18 -9.58
CA LEU A 70 12.99 1.22 -9.80
C LEU A 70 14.07 1.87 -10.65
N LYS A 71 13.68 2.91 -11.37
CA LYS A 71 14.60 3.96 -11.82
C LYS A 71 14.43 5.18 -10.91
N TYR A 72 15.54 5.77 -10.47
CA TYR A 72 15.55 6.98 -9.66
C TYR A 72 15.84 8.19 -10.54
N ASP A 73 15.01 9.22 -10.42
CA ASP A 73 15.31 10.55 -10.94
C ASP A 73 15.24 11.53 -9.76
N LYS A 74 16.25 12.39 -9.59
CA LYS A 74 16.22 13.42 -8.53
C LYS A 74 15.13 14.44 -8.85
N LEU A 75 14.35 14.81 -7.84
CA LEU A 75 13.51 16.00 -7.96
C LEU A 75 14.42 17.23 -7.85
N CYS A 76 14.52 17.99 -8.93
CA CYS A 76 15.31 19.22 -8.99
C CYS A 76 14.51 20.42 -8.48
N GLY A 77 15.21 21.51 -8.11
CA GLY A 77 14.58 22.83 -7.99
C GLY A 77 14.28 23.33 -6.58
N ARG A 78 14.64 22.62 -5.50
CA ARG A 78 14.55 23.17 -4.12
C ARG A 78 15.53 22.55 -3.12
N PRO A 79 15.86 23.26 -2.02
CA PRO A 79 16.43 22.65 -0.82
C PRO A 79 15.49 21.57 -0.28
N HIS A 80 16.05 20.50 0.28
CA HIS A 80 15.23 19.46 0.90
C HIS A 80 14.51 20.00 2.14
N ILE A 81 13.21 19.74 2.22
CA ILE A 81 12.35 20.01 3.37
C ILE A 81 11.91 18.66 3.92
N ASP A 82 12.00 18.47 5.23
CA ASP A 82 11.60 17.21 5.88
C ASP A 82 10.15 16.85 5.55
N GLY A 83 9.95 15.57 5.19
CA GLY A 83 8.63 15.02 4.81
C GLY A 83 8.31 15.11 3.32
N TYR A 84 9.02 15.96 2.55
CA TYR A 84 8.89 16.00 1.10
C TYR A 84 9.82 14.97 0.41
N PRO A 85 9.43 14.48 -0.77
CA PRO A 85 10.26 13.54 -1.52
C PRO A 85 11.52 14.22 -2.04
N ARG A 86 12.63 13.47 -2.02
CA ARG A 86 13.90 13.83 -2.66
C ARG A 86 13.99 13.28 -4.07
N TYR A 87 13.36 12.15 -4.32
CA TYR A 87 13.40 11.44 -5.59
C TYR A 87 11.99 11.23 -6.13
N ILE A 88 11.89 11.17 -7.45
CA ILE A 88 10.73 10.61 -8.13
C ILE A 88 11.18 9.33 -8.82
N GLN A 89 10.39 8.28 -8.62
CA GLN A 89 10.74 6.94 -9.05
C GLN A 89 9.79 6.49 -10.15
N THR A 90 10.36 5.91 -11.20
CA THR A 90 9.59 5.19 -12.22
C THR A 90 9.64 3.71 -11.90
N LEU A 91 8.46 3.11 -11.77
CA LEU A 91 8.31 1.69 -11.49
C LEU A 91 8.72 0.86 -12.71
N ARG A 92 9.32 -0.30 -12.46
CA ARG A 92 9.57 -1.32 -13.49
C ARG A 92 8.76 -2.57 -13.15
N PRO A 93 8.44 -3.42 -14.14
CA PRO A 93 7.86 -4.73 -13.88
C PRO A 93 8.62 -5.47 -12.78
N ALA A 94 7.86 -6.10 -11.88
CA ALA A 94 8.45 -6.82 -10.76
C ALA A 94 9.23 -8.05 -11.27
N CYS A 95 10.41 -8.28 -10.70
CA CYS A 95 11.24 -9.44 -11.06
C CYS A 95 11.94 -9.99 -9.82
N TYR A 96 11.40 -11.08 -9.27
CA TYR A 96 11.94 -11.69 -8.06
C TYR A 96 13.36 -12.23 -8.22
N ARG A 97 13.69 -12.86 -9.36
CA ARG A 97 15.01 -13.49 -9.56
C ARG A 97 16.17 -12.49 -9.52
N GLN A 98 15.95 -11.24 -9.93
CA GLN A 98 16.98 -10.21 -9.90
C GLN A 98 17.16 -9.58 -8.51
N SER A 99 16.16 -9.66 -7.63
CA SER A 99 16.29 -9.18 -6.24
C SER A 99 17.01 -10.18 -5.31
N CYS A 100 17.03 -11.48 -5.65
CA CYS A 100 17.55 -12.55 -4.79
C CYS A 100 18.99 -13.05 -5.11
N GLY A 101 19.77 -12.34 -5.94
CA GLY A 101 21.14 -12.75 -6.33
C GLY A 101 22.28 -11.99 -5.65
N GLU A 102 22.09 -10.71 -5.34
CA GLU A 102 23.19 -9.82 -4.87
C GLU A 102 22.91 -9.22 -3.48
N ILE A 103 21.67 -9.28 -3.01
CA ILE A 103 21.22 -8.69 -1.75
C ILE A 103 20.43 -9.76 -0.98
N GLY A 104 20.84 -10.05 0.25
CA GLY A 104 20.14 -11.00 1.10
C GLY A 104 18.82 -10.41 1.63
N GLY A 105 17.72 -11.14 1.40
CA GLY A 105 16.39 -10.79 1.90
C GLY A 105 15.53 -10.12 0.83
N CYS A 106 14.79 -10.92 0.07
CA CYS A 106 13.74 -10.43 -0.80
C CYS A 106 12.54 -10.01 0.06
N ILE A 107 12.16 -8.74 -0.04
CA ILE A 107 11.08 -8.14 0.75
C ILE A 107 9.82 -8.10 -0.11
N ASN A 108 8.68 -8.49 0.46
CA ASN A 108 7.39 -8.41 -0.21
C ASN A 108 6.89 -6.95 -0.27
N THR A 109 6.21 -6.59 -1.36
CA THR A 109 5.38 -5.37 -1.42
C THR A 109 4.00 -5.66 -0.84
N ASP A 110 3.63 -5.05 0.28
CA ASP A 110 2.31 -5.23 0.88
C ASP A 110 1.98 -4.01 1.76
N PRO A 111 0.89 -3.24 1.52
CA PRO A 111 -0.14 -3.48 0.52
C PRO A 111 0.39 -3.28 -0.90
N TYR A 112 -0.18 -4.02 -1.85
CA TYR A 112 0.06 -3.84 -3.27
C TYR A 112 -1.05 -2.99 -3.87
N ILE A 113 -0.74 -1.78 -4.33
CA ILE A 113 -1.76 -0.78 -4.72
C ILE A 113 -1.98 -0.66 -6.23
N PHE A 114 -1.32 -1.50 -7.04
CA PHE A 114 -1.33 -1.42 -8.50
C PHE A 114 -2.34 -2.42 -9.09
N GLY A 115 -2.87 -2.09 -10.27
CA GLY A 115 -3.85 -2.91 -10.99
C GLY A 115 -5.29 -2.55 -10.67
N ARG A 116 -6.20 -3.52 -10.83
CA ARG A 116 -7.66 -3.29 -10.77
C ARG A 116 -8.18 -2.91 -9.38
N TYR A 117 -7.53 -3.43 -8.35
CA TYR A 117 -7.82 -3.21 -6.95
C TYR A 117 -6.53 -3.39 -6.17
N MET A 118 -6.50 -2.85 -4.95
CA MET A 118 -5.38 -3.07 -4.05
C MET A 118 -5.49 -4.46 -3.41
N LEU A 119 -4.35 -5.04 -3.07
CA LEU A 119 -4.23 -6.32 -2.39
C LEU A 119 -3.48 -6.16 -1.07
N TYR A 120 -3.93 -6.89 -0.06
CA TYR A 120 -3.24 -7.00 1.23
C TYR A 120 -3.13 -8.47 1.65
N SER A 121 -1.92 -8.99 1.87
CA SER A 121 -1.70 -10.44 1.93
C SER A 121 -1.10 -11.00 3.20
N ASN A 122 -0.06 -10.38 3.78
CA ASN A 122 0.78 -11.11 4.74
C ASN A 122 1.44 -10.25 5.80
N CYS A 123 1.66 -8.96 5.55
CA CYS A 123 2.36 -8.07 6.47
C CYS A 123 1.70 -8.10 7.86
N ARG A 124 2.47 -8.46 8.89
CA ARG A 124 2.03 -8.62 10.30
C ARG A 124 0.91 -9.65 10.54
N GLN A 125 0.28 -10.24 9.53
CA GLN A 125 -0.77 -11.25 9.69
C GLN A 125 -0.29 -12.44 10.51
N LYS A 126 0.94 -12.93 10.32
CA LYS A 126 1.54 -13.99 11.17
C LYS A 126 1.37 -13.73 12.67
N ARG A 127 1.50 -12.47 13.09
CA ARG A 127 1.49 -12.05 14.51
C ARG A 127 0.13 -11.51 14.96
N SER A 128 -0.86 -11.42 14.09
CA SER A 128 -2.15 -10.80 14.38
C SER A 128 -3.30 -11.63 13.85
N HIS A 129 -4.03 -12.25 14.77
CA HIS A 129 -5.29 -12.93 14.44
C HIS A 129 -6.32 -11.96 13.88
N LEU A 130 -6.35 -10.71 14.38
CA LEU A 130 -7.26 -9.66 13.91
C LEU A 130 -7.09 -9.40 12.41
N LEU A 131 -5.84 -9.30 11.95
CA LEU A 131 -5.53 -9.03 10.54
C LEU A 131 -5.85 -10.22 9.60
N ARG A 132 -6.15 -11.40 10.14
CA ARG A 132 -6.58 -12.59 9.37
C ARG A 132 -8.11 -12.77 9.38
N ASN A 133 -8.83 -11.93 10.13
CA ASN A 133 -10.27 -12.09 10.34
C ASN A 133 -11.03 -10.76 10.12
N LEU A 134 -10.57 -9.94 9.19
CA LEU A 134 -11.22 -8.68 8.84
C LEU A 134 -12.49 -8.93 8.01
N LEU A 135 -13.60 -8.33 8.45
CA LEU A 135 -14.85 -8.32 7.68
C LEU A 135 -14.84 -7.24 6.58
N PRO A 136 -15.68 -7.40 5.53
CA PRO A 136 -15.97 -6.33 4.58
C PRO A 136 -16.27 -4.99 5.27
N GLY A 137 -15.71 -3.91 4.74
CA GLY A 137 -15.84 -2.56 5.29
C GLY A 137 -14.91 -2.26 6.45
N SER A 138 -13.96 -3.14 6.79
CA SER A 138 -12.82 -2.80 7.64
C SER A 138 -11.89 -1.83 6.92
N VAL A 139 -11.23 -0.95 7.66
CA VAL A 139 -10.31 0.08 7.14
C VAL A 139 -8.92 -0.15 7.71
N ILE A 140 -7.91 -0.27 6.86
CA ILE A 140 -6.50 -0.31 7.24
C ILE A 140 -5.82 0.96 6.71
N VAL A 141 -5.20 1.71 7.61
CA VAL A 141 -4.51 2.96 7.28
C VAL A 141 -3.02 2.72 7.36
N PHE A 142 -2.38 2.60 6.20
CA PHE A 142 -0.95 2.41 6.08
C PHE A 142 -0.22 3.75 6.08
N GLY A 143 0.82 3.81 6.89
CA GLY A 143 1.60 5.02 7.03
C GLY A 143 2.80 4.85 7.94
N SER A 144 3.33 5.97 8.38
CA SER A 144 4.48 6.00 9.26
C SER A 144 4.56 7.31 10.03
N ARG A 145 5.43 7.34 11.04
CA ARG A 145 5.69 8.56 11.79
C ARG A 145 6.66 9.48 11.05
N VAL A 146 6.23 10.71 10.76
CA VAL A 146 7.02 11.78 10.15
C VAL A 146 6.83 13.04 10.99
N ASN A 147 7.93 13.68 11.40
CA ASN A 147 7.93 14.94 12.18
C ASN A 147 6.98 14.93 13.39
N GLY A 148 6.84 13.79 14.08
CA GLY A 148 5.99 13.64 15.26
C GLY A 148 4.52 13.33 14.98
N HIS A 149 4.12 13.30 13.70
CA HIS A 149 2.77 12.98 13.26
C HIS A 149 2.72 11.61 12.59
N PHE A 150 1.54 10.99 12.58
CA PHE A 150 1.29 9.83 11.74
C PHE A 150 0.84 10.32 10.37
N CYS A 151 1.67 10.10 9.36
CA CYS A 151 1.39 10.44 7.98
C CYS A 151 1.10 9.17 7.19
N PHE A 152 0.03 9.20 6.41
CA PHE A 152 -0.46 8.02 5.69
C PHE A 152 -0.19 8.11 4.19
N ASP A 153 -0.06 6.95 3.56
CA ASP A 153 0.14 6.79 2.12
C ASP A 153 -0.91 5.91 1.47
N THR A 154 -1.62 5.08 2.23
CA THR A 154 -2.66 4.21 1.67
C THR A 154 -3.77 3.99 2.70
N VAL A 155 -5.01 4.11 2.25
CA VAL A 155 -6.21 3.71 2.97
C VAL A 155 -6.81 2.53 2.24
N PHE A 156 -6.79 1.37 2.86
CA PHE A 156 -7.30 0.12 2.32
C PHE A 156 -8.63 -0.21 2.99
N VAL A 157 -9.69 -0.31 2.21
CA VAL A 157 -11.00 -0.76 2.67
C VAL A 157 -11.18 -2.20 2.23
N VAL A 158 -11.39 -3.12 3.17
CA VAL A 158 -11.57 -4.54 2.85
C VAL A 158 -12.88 -4.72 2.11
N SER A 159 -12.84 -5.24 0.88
CA SER A 159 -14.02 -5.71 0.17
C SER A 159 -14.36 -7.13 0.62
N ARG A 160 -13.41 -8.06 0.43
CA ARG A 160 -13.58 -9.48 0.77
C ARG A 160 -12.24 -10.20 0.89
N PRO A 161 -12.17 -11.34 1.59
CA PRO A 161 -11.07 -12.28 1.39
C PRO A 161 -11.18 -12.94 0.01
N LEU A 162 -10.07 -13.00 -0.72
CA LEU A 162 -9.94 -13.76 -1.96
C LEU A 162 -9.70 -15.24 -1.67
N CYS A 163 -8.75 -15.52 -0.78
CA CYS A 163 -8.41 -16.86 -0.37
C CYS A 163 -7.66 -16.86 0.97
N THR A 164 -7.58 -18.04 1.56
CA THR A 164 -6.69 -18.36 2.67
C THR A 164 -5.62 -19.30 2.14
N PHE A 165 -4.37 -19.11 2.58
CA PHE A 165 -3.26 -19.94 2.14
C PHE A 165 -2.16 -20.00 3.21
N THR A 166 -1.33 -21.02 3.13
CA THR A 166 -0.07 -21.13 3.86
C THR A 166 1.11 -21.01 2.90
N ARG A 167 2.33 -20.98 3.41
CA ARG A 167 3.51 -21.08 2.55
C ARG A 167 3.53 -22.38 1.72
N ARG A 168 2.97 -23.49 2.22
CA ARG A 168 3.11 -24.82 1.59
C ARG A 168 2.22 -24.99 0.36
N ASP A 169 0.99 -24.52 0.44
CA ASP A 169 -0.02 -24.58 -0.62
C ASP A 169 -0.14 -23.25 -1.39
N GLY A 170 0.48 -22.17 -0.92
CA GLY A 170 0.38 -20.84 -1.54
C GLY A 170 0.74 -20.81 -3.03
N ARG A 171 1.70 -21.63 -3.49
CA ARG A 171 2.01 -21.73 -4.93
C ARG A 171 0.83 -22.27 -5.75
N GLU A 172 0.09 -23.23 -5.21
CA GLU A 172 -1.08 -23.80 -5.87
C GLU A 172 -2.29 -22.86 -5.76
N VAL A 173 -2.62 -22.41 -4.53
CA VAL A 173 -3.80 -21.60 -4.26
C VAL A 173 -3.72 -20.25 -4.96
N LEU A 174 -2.61 -19.53 -4.80
CA LEU A 174 -2.41 -18.24 -5.46
C LEU A 174 -2.15 -18.41 -6.96
N GLY A 175 -1.57 -19.55 -7.37
CA GLY A 175 -1.32 -19.85 -8.78
C GLY A 175 -2.63 -19.93 -9.57
N LYS A 176 -3.66 -20.57 -9.02
CA LYS A 176 -5.00 -20.60 -9.60
C LYS A 176 -5.59 -19.19 -9.77
N LEU A 177 -5.50 -18.36 -8.73
CA LEU A 177 -5.96 -16.96 -8.81
C LEU A 177 -5.21 -16.15 -9.88
N LYS A 178 -3.93 -16.44 -10.08
CA LYS A 178 -3.13 -15.82 -11.13
C LYS A 178 -3.58 -16.25 -12.52
N ASP A 179 -3.80 -17.54 -12.71
CA ASP A 179 -4.26 -18.11 -13.99
C ASP A 179 -5.68 -17.63 -14.35
N GLU A 180 -6.53 -17.41 -13.34
CA GLU A 180 -7.86 -16.81 -13.47
C GLU A 180 -7.83 -15.28 -13.67
N GLY A 181 -6.66 -14.64 -13.57
CA GLY A 181 -6.50 -13.20 -13.72
C GLY A 181 -7.01 -12.37 -12.54
N ALA A 182 -7.21 -12.98 -11.36
CA ALA A 182 -7.54 -12.30 -10.12
C ALA A 182 -6.31 -11.66 -9.44
N ILE A 183 -5.11 -12.15 -9.71
CA ILE A 183 -3.87 -11.47 -9.33
C ILE A 183 -2.92 -11.34 -10.52
N SER A 184 -2.16 -10.26 -10.59
CA SER A 184 -1.23 -10.01 -11.70
C SER A 184 0.10 -10.75 -11.55
N GLU A 185 0.84 -10.87 -12.65
CA GLU A 185 2.24 -11.31 -12.62
C GLU A 185 3.09 -10.38 -11.75
N ASN A 186 2.85 -9.08 -11.78
CA ASN A 186 3.61 -8.15 -10.95
C ASN A 186 3.36 -8.38 -9.46
N PHE A 187 2.11 -8.57 -9.03
CA PHE A 187 1.82 -8.95 -7.65
C PHE A 187 2.48 -10.28 -7.27
N TRP A 188 2.44 -11.26 -8.17
CA TRP A 188 3.10 -12.56 -7.96
C TRP A 188 4.60 -12.39 -7.67
N GLN A 189 5.30 -11.65 -8.54
CA GLN A 189 6.73 -11.40 -8.40
C GLN A 189 7.07 -10.49 -7.20
N ALA A 190 6.22 -9.49 -6.94
CA ALA A 190 6.48 -8.48 -5.92
C ALA A 190 6.17 -8.95 -4.49
N THR A 191 5.25 -9.89 -4.34
CA THR A 191 4.66 -10.23 -3.04
C THR A 191 4.67 -11.73 -2.79
N VAL A 192 4.16 -12.52 -3.73
CA VAL A 192 4.01 -13.97 -3.56
C VAL A 192 5.35 -14.69 -3.55
N GLU A 193 6.20 -14.49 -4.55
CA GLU A 193 7.51 -15.16 -4.60
C GLU A 193 8.39 -14.84 -3.37
N PRO A 194 8.53 -13.58 -2.90
CA PRO A 194 9.20 -13.28 -1.64
C PRO A 194 8.62 -14.05 -0.44
N LEU A 195 7.30 -14.08 -0.30
CA LEU A 195 6.63 -14.75 0.81
C LEU A 195 6.85 -16.28 0.79
N LEU A 196 6.77 -16.90 -0.40
CA LEU A 196 6.99 -18.34 -0.58
C LEU A 196 8.43 -18.77 -0.32
N HIS A 197 9.37 -17.82 -0.29
CA HIS A 197 10.77 -18.07 0.03
C HIS A 197 11.17 -17.59 1.44
N ASP A 198 10.26 -16.99 2.22
CA ASP A 198 10.52 -16.61 3.61
C ASP A 198 10.44 -17.82 4.56
N ASP A 199 11.58 -18.26 5.07
CA ASP A 199 11.70 -19.33 6.08
C ASP A 199 10.95 -19.04 7.38
N ASN A 200 10.66 -17.79 7.69
CA ASN A 200 9.84 -17.43 8.82
C ASN A 200 8.34 -17.67 8.58
N ALA A 201 7.89 -17.97 7.37
CA ALA A 201 6.47 -18.12 7.03
C ALA A 201 5.94 -19.58 7.06
N LYS A 202 6.76 -20.58 7.43
CA LYS A 202 6.47 -22.02 7.24
C LYS A 202 5.21 -22.58 7.93
N ASP A 203 4.74 -21.93 9.00
CA ASP A 203 3.63 -22.43 9.84
C ASP A 203 2.53 -21.39 10.04
N CYS A 204 2.36 -20.47 9.09
CA CYS A 204 1.37 -19.41 9.19
C CYS A 204 0.34 -19.52 8.08
N GLU A 205 -0.91 -19.43 8.50
CA GLU A 205 -2.03 -19.16 7.62
C GLU A 205 -2.11 -17.65 7.37
N PHE A 206 -2.30 -17.29 6.12
CA PHE A 206 -2.44 -15.93 5.61
C PHE A 206 -3.76 -15.82 4.85
N VAL A 207 -4.30 -14.60 4.80
CA VAL A 207 -5.51 -14.27 4.04
C VAL A 207 -5.16 -13.18 3.05
N LEU A 208 -5.43 -13.45 1.77
CA LEU A 208 -5.34 -12.43 0.73
C LEU A 208 -6.64 -11.64 0.69
N TYR A 209 -6.58 -10.35 0.95
CA TYR A 209 -7.72 -9.44 0.88
C TYR A 209 -7.71 -8.64 -0.42
N GLU A 210 -8.90 -8.52 -1.00
CA GLU A 210 -9.21 -7.57 -2.07
C GLU A 210 -9.78 -6.28 -1.46
N SER A 211 -9.37 -5.14 -2.01
CA SER A 211 -9.82 -3.82 -1.60
C SER A 211 -11.15 -3.42 -2.25
N ALA A 212 -11.99 -2.66 -1.57
CA ALA A 212 -13.15 -2.01 -2.17
C ALA A 212 -12.69 -0.91 -3.14
N THR A 213 -13.26 -0.87 -4.35
CA THR A 213 -12.93 0.13 -5.38
C THR A 213 -13.94 1.27 -5.37
N TYR A 214 -13.65 2.37 -6.05
CA TYR A 214 -14.59 3.49 -6.17
C TYR A 214 -15.93 3.09 -6.80
N GLN A 215 -15.90 2.21 -7.81
CA GLN A 215 -17.10 1.71 -8.49
C GLN A 215 -17.88 0.70 -7.65
N ASN A 216 -17.20 0.00 -6.73
CA ASN A 216 -17.80 -1.02 -5.87
C ASN A 216 -17.48 -0.73 -4.41
N PRO A 217 -18.00 0.38 -3.84
CA PRO A 217 -17.71 0.77 -2.47
C PRO A 217 -18.46 -0.12 -1.48
N ILE A 218 -17.91 -0.27 -0.27
CA ILE A 218 -18.59 -0.92 0.86
C ILE A 218 -19.10 0.15 1.80
N ASP A 219 -20.42 0.27 1.92
CA ASP A 219 -21.10 1.32 2.70
C ASP A 219 -20.60 2.73 2.36
N GLY A 220 -20.37 2.99 1.06
CA GLY A 220 -19.83 4.25 0.55
C GLY A 220 -18.32 4.43 0.70
N MET A 221 -17.62 3.51 1.36
CA MET A 221 -16.17 3.55 1.52
C MET A 221 -15.45 2.77 0.42
N TYR A 222 -14.34 3.31 -0.05
CA TYR A 222 -13.45 2.69 -1.03
C TYR A 222 -11.99 2.94 -0.66
N SER A 223 -11.09 2.17 -1.23
CA SER A 223 -9.65 2.28 -0.99
C SER A 223 -9.07 3.41 -1.82
N PHE A 224 -8.14 4.15 -1.24
CA PHE A 224 -7.48 5.25 -1.92
C PHE A 224 -6.07 5.48 -1.39
N PHE A 225 -5.27 6.21 -2.16
CA PHE A 225 -4.00 6.77 -1.73
C PHE A 225 -3.96 8.28 -2.04
N PRO A 226 -3.32 9.11 -1.21
CA PRO A 226 -3.14 10.52 -1.54
C PRO A 226 -2.30 10.64 -2.82
N CYS A 227 -2.79 11.39 -3.81
CA CYS A 227 -2.07 11.63 -5.05
C CYS A 227 -2.16 13.08 -5.49
N LYS A 228 -1.34 13.44 -6.47
CA LYS A 228 -1.37 14.74 -7.15
C LYS A 228 -1.10 14.53 -8.63
N LEU A 229 -1.67 15.37 -9.48
CA LEU A 229 -1.23 15.47 -10.87
C LEU A 229 0.27 15.76 -10.95
N LYS A 230 0.93 15.21 -11.96
CA LYS A 230 2.39 15.33 -12.15
C LYS A 230 2.85 16.80 -12.12
N ASP A 231 3.84 17.07 -11.28
CA ASP A 231 4.57 18.34 -11.22
C ASP A 231 6.06 18.12 -10.89
N GLU A 232 6.82 19.19 -10.66
CA GLU A 232 8.26 19.15 -10.38
C GLU A 232 8.60 19.04 -8.88
N ILE A 233 7.61 19.19 -8.00
CA ILE A 233 7.81 19.39 -6.56
C ILE A 233 7.41 18.15 -5.76
N GLY A 234 6.37 17.44 -6.18
CA GLY A 234 5.72 16.43 -5.36
C GLY A 234 5.08 17.03 -4.09
N PHE A 235 4.76 16.17 -3.14
CA PHE A 235 4.03 16.56 -1.92
C PHE A 235 4.43 15.68 -0.73
N PRO A 236 4.30 16.15 0.52
CA PRO A 236 4.53 15.33 1.69
C PRO A 236 3.30 14.45 1.94
N ARG A 237 3.48 13.30 2.60
CA ARG A 237 2.32 12.48 3.01
C ARG A 237 1.43 13.27 3.98
N PRO A 238 0.10 13.29 3.78
CA PRO A 238 -0.82 14.00 4.67
C PRO A 238 -0.75 13.44 6.09
N ALA A 239 -0.73 14.32 7.09
CA ALA A 239 -0.86 13.95 8.48
C ALA A 239 -2.33 13.65 8.79
N ALA A 240 -2.61 12.49 9.38
CA ALA A 240 -3.98 12.14 9.76
C ALA A 240 -4.45 13.04 10.91
N THR A 241 -5.70 13.51 10.89
CA THR A 241 -6.28 14.37 11.94
C THR A 241 -7.34 13.66 12.80
N ALA A 242 -7.77 12.46 12.39
CA ALA A 242 -8.77 11.68 13.11
C ALA A 242 -8.36 11.48 14.59
N PRO A 243 -9.21 11.83 15.59
CA PRO A 243 -8.83 11.84 17.01
C PRO A 243 -8.36 10.50 17.58
N CYS A 244 -8.77 9.38 16.97
CA CYS A 244 -8.37 8.04 17.40
C CYS A 244 -6.93 7.68 16.98
N ILE A 245 -6.32 8.43 16.05
CA ILE A 245 -4.98 8.15 15.53
C ILE A 245 -3.92 8.36 16.60
N ASN A 246 -3.02 7.39 16.74
CA ASN A 246 -1.88 7.52 17.64
C ASN A 246 -0.65 8.05 16.90
N HIS A 247 -0.40 9.35 17.00
CA HIS A 247 0.80 9.99 16.43
C HIS A 247 2.12 9.55 17.09
N LYS A 248 2.06 9.02 18.32
CA LYS A 248 3.26 8.64 19.08
C LYS A 248 3.75 7.24 18.76
N MET A 249 2.98 6.46 17.99
CA MET A 249 3.32 5.09 17.63
C MET A 249 4.56 5.05 16.75
N TRP A 250 5.44 4.08 16.98
CA TRP A 250 6.69 3.92 16.21
C TRP A 250 6.68 2.68 15.31
N THR A 251 6.04 1.59 15.73
CA THR A 251 5.95 0.35 14.96
C THR A 251 4.65 -0.41 15.30
N GLY A 252 4.23 -1.31 14.42
CA GLY A 252 3.16 -2.28 14.70
C GLY A 252 1.81 -1.87 14.16
N ILE A 253 0.75 -2.42 14.74
CA ILE A 253 -0.64 -2.12 14.40
C ILE A 253 -1.41 -1.69 15.65
N ARG A 254 -2.44 -0.87 15.47
CA ARG A 254 -3.36 -0.45 16.53
C ARG A 254 -4.79 -0.44 16.01
N THR A 255 -5.68 -1.12 16.72
CA THR A 255 -7.12 -0.98 16.50
C THR A 255 -7.57 0.40 16.95
N LEU A 256 -8.19 1.15 16.04
CA LEU A 256 -8.74 2.49 16.26
C LEU A 256 -10.22 2.41 16.65
N VAL A 257 -10.95 1.47 16.03
CA VAL A 257 -12.39 1.25 16.19
C VAL A 257 -12.64 -0.25 16.13
N SER A 258 -13.53 -0.75 16.99
CA SER A 258 -13.98 -2.15 17.03
C SER A 258 -15.38 -2.35 16.42
N ASN A 259 -15.76 -3.62 16.26
CA ASN A 259 -17.00 -4.09 15.64
C ASN A 259 -18.31 -3.48 16.22
N GLU A 260 -18.27 -2.98 17.44
CA GLU A 260 -19.43 -2.39 18.14
C GLU A 260 -19.79 -0.99 17.60
N ASP A 261 -18.86 -0.33 16.91
CA ASP A 261 -19.07 0.98 16.30
C ASP A 261 -19.13 0.85 14.77
N ALA A 262 -20.31 0.47 14.29
CA ALA A 262 -20.59 0.32 12.86
C ALA A 262 -20.28 1.61 12.05
N LYS A 263 -20.34 2.79 12.69
CA LYS A 263 -20.02 4.08 12.05
C LYS A 263 -18.55 4.47 12.20
N GLY A 264 -17.82 3.92 13.16
CA GLY A 264 -16.46 4.37 13.45
C GLY A 264 -15.49 4.09 12.32
N CYS A 265 -15.64 2.98 11.59
CA CYS A 265 -14.85 2.72 10.37
C CYS A 265 -15.08 3.81 9.32
N PHE A 266 -16.35 4.17 9.08
CA PHE A 266 -16.72 5.25 8.17
C PHE A 266 -16.16 6.60 8.63
N ASN A 267 -16.26 6.92 9.91
CA ASN A 267 -15.75 8.18 10.45
C ASN A 267 -14.22 8.31 10.31
N VAL A 268 -13.48 7.21 10.51
CA VAL A 268 -12.02 7.19 10.27
C VAL A 268 -11.73 7.39 8.79
N TRP A 269 -12.41 6.65 7.91
CA TRP A 269 -12.25 6.76 6.47
C TRP A 269 -12.54 8.17 5.96
N GLU A 270 -13.67 8.75 6.37
CA GLU A 270 -14.09 10.09 5.96
C GLU A 270 -13.14 11.18 6.46
N SER A 271 -12.63 11.05 7.69
CA SER A 271 -11.62 11.98 8.22
C SER A 271 -10.35 11.95 7.38
N LEU A 272 -9.87 10.76 6.99
CA LEU A 272 -8.66 10.62 6.17
C LEU A 272 -8.89 11.12 4.73
N ARG A 273 -10.08 10.86 4.18
CA ARG A 273 -10.49 11.39 2.87
C ARG A 273 -10.43 12.91 2.87
N ARG A 274 -11.00 13.54 3.90
CA ARG A 274 -10.95 14.98 4.10
C ARG A 274 -9.53 15.50 4.28
N ASP A 275 -8.69 14.81 5.06
CA ASP A 275 -7.28 15.19 5.23
C ASP A 275 -6.54 15.25 3.88
N VAL A 276 -6.81 14.33 2.95
CA VAL A 276 -6.23 14.39 1.59
C VAL A 276 -6.69 15.65 0.86
N LEU A 277 -8.01 15.87 0.79
CA LEU A 277 -8.59 16.94 -0.01
C LEU A 277 -8.27 18.33 0.53
N GLU A 278 -8.31 18.52 1.86
CA GLU A 278 -7.95 19.78 2.51
C GLU A 278 -6.46 20.13 2.33
N ASN A 279 -5.59 19.13 2.09
CA ASN A 279 -4.19 19.35 1.73
C ASN A 279 -3.98 19.67 0.23
N GLY A 280 -5.07 19.87 -0.53
CA GLY A 280 -5.02 20.17 -1.97
C GLY A 280 -4.55 18.97 -2.81
N LEU A 281 -4.73 17.76 -2.30
CA LEU A 281 -4.41 16.50 -2.99
C LEU A 281 -5.69 15.87 -3.56
N CYS A 282 -5.51 14.89 -4.43
CA CYS A 282 -6.57 14.06 -4.99
C CYS A 282 -6.57 12.67 -4.33
N LEU A 283 -7.68 11.96 -4.47
CA LEU A 283 -7.83 10.58 -4.02
C LEU A 283 -7.50 9.65 -5.19
N GLY A 284 -6.29 9.08 -5.21
CA GLY A 284 -5.92 8.05 -6.18
C GLY A 284 -6.64 6.75 -5.85
N VAL A 285 -7.41 6.22 -6.81
CA VAL A 285 -8.24 5.01 -6.62
C VAL A 285 -7.77 3.83 -7.48
N ARG A 286 -6.92 4.11 -8.46
CA ARG A 286 -6.21 3.08 -9.25
C ARG A 286 -4.83 3.58 -9.64
N ALA A 287 -3.82 2.73 -9.52
CA ALA A 287 -2.54 2.91 -10.19
C ALA A 287 -2.37 1.78 -11.21
N GLU A 288 -1.83 2.08 -12.39
CA GLU A 288 -1.58 1.05 -13.41
C GLU A 288 -0.52 0.04 -12.95
N GLU A 289 -0.49 -1.14 -13.57
CA GLU A 289 0.53 -2.12 -13.26
C GLU A 289 1.91 -1.62 -13.73
N PRO A 290 2.99 -1.81 -12.95
CA PRO A 290 4.33 -1.47 -13.40
C PRO A 290 4.67 -2.09 -14.76
N GLY A 291 4.91 -1.24 -15.75
CA GLY A 291 5.21 -1.64 -17.14
C GLY A 291 4.00 -2.00 -18.00
N GLU A 292 2.77 -1.77 -17.51
CA GLU A 292 1.60 -1.67 -18.37
C GLU A 292 1.80 -0.52 -19.37
N ARG A 293 1.37 -0.72 -20.61
CA ARG A 293 1.42 0.37 -21.61
C ARG A 293 0.28 1.32 -21.29
N GLU A 294 0.57 2.63 -21.33
CA GLU A 294 -0.42 3.69 -21.14
C GLU A 294 -1.69 3.36 -21.94
N ARG A 295 -2.84 3.33 -21.26
CA ARG A 295 -4.11 3.23 -21.98
C ARG A 295 -4.28 4.48 -22.86
N PRO A 296 -4.70 4.33 -24.12
CA PRO A 296 -5.08 5.49 -24.92
C PRO A 296 -6.15 6.29 -24.17
N ALA A 297 -5.96 7.60 -24.01
CA ALA A 297 -6.98 8.45 -23.42
C ALA A 297 -8.29 8.34 -24.22
N GLY A 298 -9.37 7.90 -23.57
CA GLY A 298 -10.73 7.93 -24.14
C GLY A 298 -11.27 6.62 -24.73
N ILE A 299 -11.03 5.46 -24.09
CA ILE A 299 -11.80 4.23 -24.33
C ILE A 299 -12.56 3.84 -23.07
#